data_AF-A0A9D7YBW6-F1
#
_entry.id   AF-A0A9D7YBW6-F1
#
_cell.length_a   1.000
_cell.length_b   1.000
_cell.length_c   1.000
_cell.angle_alpha   90.00
_cell.angle_beta   90.00
_cell.angle_gamma   90.00
#
_symmetry.space_group_name_H-M   'P 1'
#
loop_
_entity.id
_entity.type
_entity.pdbx_description
1 polymer ?
#
loop_
_entity_poly.entity_id
_entity_poly.type
_entity_poly.pdbx_seq_one_letter_code
_entity_poly.pdbx_strand_id
1 'polypeptide(L)'
;MNKDGVQEWSKVIQKDQFEDETDNYLSYAAIPFGGEIHFLFNNDKRNEIVADQSINALGLIKRNPTFKTEEKGHQFMPRLSKQVGAKQIIIPCSYRGYICFAKVDMP
;
A
#
# COMPACT_ATOMS: atom_id res chain seq x y z
N MET A 1 -9.54 16.47 -13.41
CA MET A 1 -10.47 17.38 -14.10
C MET A 1 -9.63 18.06 -15.14
N ASN A 2 -10.04 17.98 -16.40
CA ASN A 2 -9.30 18.64 -17.46
C ASN A 2 -9.40 20.17 -17.31
N LYS A 3 -8.67 20.91 -18.14
CA LYS A 3 -8.68 22.38 -18.15
C LYS A 3 -10.08 23.01 -18.30
N ASP A 4 -11.06 22.24 -18.80
CA ASP A 4 -12.44 22.66 -19.03
C ASP A 4 -13.38 22.25 -17.87
N GLY A 5 -12.83 21.73 -16.77
CA GLY A 5 -13.59 21.33 -15.58
C GLY A 5 -14.31 19.99 -15.69
N VAL A 6 -14.05 19.21 -16.75
CA VAL A 6 -14.69 17.91 -16.98
C VAL A 6 -13.90 16.82 -16.23
N GLN A 7 -14.61 15.92 -15.54
CA GLN A 7 -14.00 14.75 -14.90
C GLN A 7 -13.43 13.81 -15.97
N GLU A 8 -12.13 13.51 -15.89
CA GLU A 8 -11.45 12.65 -16.85
C GLU A 8 -11.73 11.17 -16.58
N TRP A 9 -11.69 10.77 -15.31
CA TRP A 9 -12.08 9.43 -14.88
C TRP A 9 -12.40 9.41 -13.39
N SER A 10 -13.15 8.38 -12.98
CA SER A 10 -13.33 7.98 -11.59
C SER A 10 -13.27 6.46 -11.55
N LYS A 11 -12.53 5.91 -10.59
CA LYS A 11 -12.28 4.47 -10.45
C LYS A 11 -12.39 4.07 -8.99
N VAL A 12 -12.81 2.83 -8.78
CA VAL A 12 -12.88 2.22 -7.45
C VAL A 12 -11.84 1.11 -7.37
N ILE A 13 -10.95 1.21 -6.39
CA ILE A 13 -9.99 0.15 -6.05
C ILE A 13 -10.59 -0.66 -4.91
N GLN A 14 -10.99 -1.89 -5.23
CA GLN A 14 -11.46 -2.86 -4.24
C GLN A 14 -10.24 -3.41 -3.49
N LYS A 15 -10.27 -3.25 -2.16
CA LYS A 15 -9.25 -3.77 -1.26
C LYS A 15 -9.85 -4.96 -0.53
N ASP A 16 -9.38 -6.16 -0.84
CA ASP A 16 -9.75 -7.37 -0.10
C ASP A 16 -8.93 -7.39 1.20
N GLN A 17 -9.32 -6.56 2.18
CA GLN A 17 -8.66 -6.48 3.49
C GLN A 17 -9.36 -7.38 4.50
N PHE A 18 -8.59 -7.90 5.45
CA PHE A 18 -9.10 -8.71 6.56
C PHE A 18 -8.68 -8.05 7.88
N GLU A 19 -9.62 -7.76 8.80
CA GLU A 19 -9.24 -7.48 10.20
C GLU A 19 -10.31 -7.69 11.27
N ASP A 20 -9.80 -8.04 12.47
CA ASP A 20 -10.42 -7.87 13.78
C ASP A 20 -10.05 -6.47 14.34
N GLU A 21 -11.03 -5.58 14.42
CA GLU A 21 -11.19 -4.46 15.37
C GLU A 21 -10.14 -3.30 15.50
N THR A 22 -9.00 -3.23 14.78
CA THR A 22 -8.02 -2.11 14.99
C THR A 22 -7.66 -1.26 13.75
N ASP A 23 -8.04 0.03 13.75
CA ASP A 23 -7.90 0.98 12.61
C ASP A 23 -6.46 1.19 12.07
N ASN A 24 -5.43 0.86 12.86
CA ASN A 24 -4.02 1.06 12.44
C ASN A 24 -3.55 0.04 11.39
N TYR A 25 -4.17 -1.14 11.32
CA TYR A 25 -3.84 -2.17 10.34
C TYR A 25 -4.84 -2.21 9.17
N LEU A 26 -6.03 -1.64 9.35
CA LEU A 26 -7.10 -1.49 8.34
C LEU A 26 -6.96 -0.19 7.54
N SER A 27 -5.99 -0.12 6.63
CA SER A 27 -5.94 1.00 5.68
C SER A 27 -4.99 0.72 4.49
N TYR A 28 -4.65 1.79 3.78
CA TYR A 28 -3.69 1.78 2.69
C TYR A 28 -2.69 2.94 2.79
N ALA A 29 -1.53 2.78 2.16
CA ALA A 29 -0.64 3.87 1.80
C ALA A 29 -0.88 4.27 0.34
N ALA A 30 -0.87 5.55 0.01
CA ALA A 30 -0.87 6.05 -1.36
C ALA A 30 0.49 6.68 -1.67
N ILE A 31 1.21 6.14 -2.66
CA ILE A 31 2.62 6.47 -2.89
C ILE A 31 2.85 6.74 -4.38
N PRO A 32 3.33 7.94 -4.75
CA PRO A 32 3.70 8.22 -6.12
C PRO A 32 4.98 7.48 -6.48
N PHE A 33 4.92 6.67 -7.54
CA PHE A 33 6.07 5.92 -8.04
C PHE A 33 5.90 5.62 -9.55
N GLY A 34 6.97 5.76 -10.34
CA GLY A 34 6.95 5.35 -11.75
C GLY A 34 5.94 6.07 -12.65
N GLY A 35 5.44 7.25 -12.26
CA GLY A 35 4.36 7.94 -12.99
C GLY A 35 2.96 7.42 -12.66
N GLU A 36 2.84 6.53 -11.69
CA GLU A 36 1.60 5.96 -11.18
C GLU A 36 1.44 6.30 -9.69
N ILE A 37 0.23 6.16 -9.17
CA ILE A 37 -0.04 6.17 -7.73
C ILE A 37 -0.26 4.73 -7.30
N HIS A 38 0.60 4.23 -6.41
CA HIS A 38 0.52 2.90 -5.83
C HIS A 38 -0.26 2.93 -4.52
N PHE A 39 -1.18 1.99 -4.37
CA PHE A 39 -1.99 1.76 -3.19
C PHE A 39 -1.52 0.48 -2.52
N LEU A 40 -0.81 0.63 -1.40
CA LEU A 40 -0.27 -0.47 -0.62
C LEU A 40 -1.20 -0.82 0.54
N PHE A 41 -1.64 -2.07 0.65
CA PHE A 41 -2.59 -2.46 1.69
C PHE A 41 -2.46 -3.94 2.08
N ASN A 42 -2.82 -4.27 3.31
CA ASN A 42 -2.78 -5.64 3.80
C ASN A 42 -3.88 -6.48 3.11
N ASN A 43 -3.51 -7.62 2.49
CA ASN A 43 -4.40 -8.48 1.68
C ASN A 43 -4.53 -9.92 2.21
N ASP A 44 -3.84 -10.30 3.30
CA ASP A 44 -4.04 -11.61 3.94
C ASP A 44 -3.48 -11.62 5.38
N LYS A 45 -4.25 -12.13 6.34
CA LYS A 45 -3.84 -12.29 7.75
C LYS A 45 -2.75 -13.35 7.95
N ARG A 46 -2.61 -14.33 7.03
CA ARG A 46 -1.71 -15.49 7.21
C ARG A 46 -0.32 -15.31 6.66
N ASN A 47 -0.14 -14.39 5.70
CA ASN A 47 1.08 -14.35 4.89
C ASN A 47 1.84 -13.01 4.93
N GLU A 48 1.37 -12.03 5.70
CA GLU A 48 2.08 -10.74 5.89
C GLU A 48 2.36 -10.06 4.55
N ILE A 49 1.34 -10.13 3.68
CA ILE A 49 1.43 -9.66 2.32
C ILE A 49 0.86 -8.25 2.27
N VAL A 50 1.69 -7.33 1.78
CA VAL A 50 1.25 -6.01 1.36
C VAL A 50 0.96 -6.08 -0.13
N ALA A 51 -0.32 -6.03 -0.50
CA ALA A 51 -0.73 -5.93 -1.89
C ALA A 51 -0.43 -4.53 -2.43
N ASP A 52 -0.14 -4.49 -3.72
CA ASP A 52 0.09 -3.27 -4.47
C ASP A 52 -0.89 -3.23 -5.66
N GLN A 53 -1.74 -2.21 -5.67
CA GLN A 53 -2.48 -1.83 -6.86
C GLN A 53 -2.10 -0.42 -7.27
N SER A 54 -1.82 -0.17 -8.54
CA SER A 54 -1.51 1.16 -9.04
C SER A 54 -2.58 1.69 -9.99
N ILE A 55 -2.67 3.01 -10.06
CA ILE A 55 -3.45 3.73 -11.08
C ILE A 55 -2.54 4.72 -11.80
N ASN A 56 -2.59 4.71 -13.13
CA ASN A 56 -1.84 5.65 -13.95
C ASN A 56 -2.66 6.91 -14.29
N ALA A 57 -2.02 7.88 -14.97
CA ALA A 57 -2.67 9.13 -15.37
C ALA A 57 -3.92 8.96 -16.25
N LEU A 58 -4.04 7.82 -16.96
CA LEU A 58 -5.19 7.48 -17.80
C LEU A 58 -6.32 6.79 -17.02
N GLY A 59 -6.15 6.58 -15.71
CA GLY A 59 -7.12 5.89 -14.88
C GLY A 59 -7.15 4.37 -15.07
N LEU A 60 -6.11 3.78 -15.66
CA LEU A 60 -5.99 2.33 -15.77
C LEU A 60 -5.45 1.78 -14.45
N ILE A 61 -6.17 0.80 -13.88
CA ILE A 61 -5.76 0.12 -12.65
C ILE A 61 -4.94 -1.12 -13.01
N LYS A 62 -3.85 -1.34 -12.29
CA LYS A 62 -2.99 -2.51 -12.40
C LYS A 62 -2.82 -3.18 -11.03
N ARG A 63 -2.85 -4.51 -11.00
CA ARG A 63 -2.42 -5.30 -9.83
C ARG A 63 -0.95 -5.63 -10.00
N ASN A 64 -0.12 -5.16 -9.09
CA ASN A 64 1.33 -5.38 -9.09
C ASN A 64 1.68 -6.62 -8.24
N PRO A 65 2.90 -7.18 -8.40
CA PRO A 65 3.41 -8.18 -7.49
C PRO A 65 3.34 -7.70 -6.04
N THR A 66 2.94 -8.58 -5.14
CA THR A 66 2.77 -8.22 -3.73
C THR A 66 4.12 -8.22 -3.01
N PHE A 67 4.29 -7.34 -2.02
CA PHE A 67 5.44 -7.39 -1.13
C PHE A 67 5.22 -8.44 -0.06
N LYS A 68 6.23 -9.29 0.13
CA LYS A 68 6.23 -10.36 1.12
C LYS A 68 7.53 -10.32 1.90
N THR A 69 7.42 -10.44 3.22
CA THR A 69 8.57 -10.60 4.12
C THR A 69 9.06 -12.05 4.15
N GLU A 70 10.36 -12.25 4.31
CA GLU A 70 10.94 -13.57 4.58
C GLU A 70 10.64 -14.03 6.02
N GLU A 71 10.55 -13.08 6.94
CA GLU A 71 10.31 -13.32 8.36
C GLU A 71 8.83 -13.23 8.70
N LYS A 72 8.28 -14.31 9.29
CA LYS A 72 6.91 -14.38 9.78
C LYS A 72 6.74 -13.68 11.13
N GLY A 73 5.57 -13.13 11.37
CA GLY A 73 5.06 -12.48 12.57
C GLY A 73 4.90 -10.97 12.45
N HIS A 74 5.23 -10.36 11.31
CA HIS A 74 5.21 -8.91 11.12
C HIS A 74 3.82 -8.40 10.72
N GLN A 75 3.22 -7.60 11.58
CA GLN A 75 1.95 -6.93 11.29
C GLN A 75 2.23 -5.53 10.76
N PHE A 76 2.10 -5.36 9.44
CA PHE A 76 2.32 -4.06 8.79
C PHE A 76 1.18 -3.08 9.06
N MET A 77 1.53 -1.80 9.20
CA MET A 77 0.60 -0.69 9.36
C MET A 77 0.69 0.26 8.13
N PRO A 78 0.09 -0.11 6.98
CA PRO A 78 0.22 0.66 5.73
C PRO A 78 -0.17 2.12 5.86
N ARG A 79 -1.17 2.44 6.68
CA ARG A 79 -1.64 3.82 6.93
C ARG A 79 -0.53 4.78 7.33
N LEU A 80 0.43 4.27 8.11
CA LEU A 80 1.51 5.05 8.71
C LEU A 80 2.78 5.06 7.84
N SER A 81 2.69 4.53 6.62
CA SER A 81 3.84 4.45 5.72
C SER A 81 4.27 5.82 5.24
N LYS A 82 5.58 5.99 5.07
CA LYS A 82 6.16 7.23 4.54
C LYS A 82 7.16 6.94 3.44
N GLN A 83 7.02 7.63 2.31
CA GLN A 83 8.05 7.65 1.27
C GLN A 83 9.24 8.48 1.76
N VAL A 84 10.42 7.86 1.81
CA VAL A 84 11.67 8.47 2.28
C VAL A 84 12.69 8.67 1.16
N GLY A 85 12.38 8.17 -0.04
CA GLY A 85 13.17 8.40 -1.25
C GLY A 85 12.36 8.09 -2.51
N ALA A 86 12.92 8.35 -3.68
CA ALA A 86 12.22 8.21 -4.96
C ALA A 86 11.61 6.80 -5.19
N LYS A 87 12.27 5.77 -4.66
CA LYS A 87 11.83 4.36 -4.73
C LYS A 87 11.67 3.72 -3.35
N GLN A 88 11.73 4.50 -2.28
CA GLN A 88 11.94 3.97 -0.93
C GLN A 88 10.85 4.39 0.03
N ILE A 89 10.32 3.40 0.73
CA ILE A 89 9.20 3.55 1.65
C ILE A 89 9.56 2.88 2.96
N ILE A 90 9.19 3.52 4.06
CA ILE A 90 9.20 2.91 5.39
C ILE A 90 7.76 2.57 5.76
N ILE A 91 7.53 1.30 6.12
CA ILE A 91 6.25 0.81 6.64
C ILE A 91 6.47 0.40 8.09
N PRO A 92 5.84 1.09 9.07
CA PRO A 92 5.84 0.62 10.44
C PRO A 92 5.17 -0.75 10.56
N CYS A 93 5.72 -1.60 11.41
CA CYS A 93 5.16 -2.92 11.70
C CYS A 93 5.29 -3.26 13.18
N SER A 94 4.43 -4.16 13.66
CA SER A 94 4.52 -4.76 14.99
C SER A 94 5.05 -6.18 14.87
N TYR A 95 6.01 -6.54 15.73
CA TYR A 95 6.54 -7.89 15.85
C TYR A 95 6.65 -8.26 17.33
N ARG A 96 5.84 -9.25 17.76
CA ARG A 96 5.83 -9.74 19.16
C ARG A 96 5.72 -8.63 20.22
N GLY A 97 4.92 -7.60 19.93
CA GLY A 97 4.69 -6.46 20.82
C GLY A 97 5.72 -5.33 20.73
N TYR A 98 6.75 -5.47 19.88
CA TYR A 98 7.70 -4.40 19.58
C TYR A 98 7.32 -3.68 18.28
N ILE A 99 7.54 -2.37 18.25
CA ILE A 99 7.45 -1.59 17.02
C ILE A 99 8.77 -1.69 16.26
N CYS A 100 8.66 -1.99 14.97
CA CYS A 100 9.75 -2.09 14.01
C CYS A 100 9.38 -1.33 12.72
N PHE A 101 10.38 -1.13 11.86
CA PHE A 101 10.24 -0.37 10.62
C PHE A 101 10.79 -1.18 9.46
N ALA A 102 9.91 -1.60 8.56
CA ALA A 102 10.33 -2.27 7.33
C ALA A 102 10.66 -1.23 6.26
N LYS A 103 11.83 -1.37 5.65
CA LYS A 103 12.19 -0.64 4.45
C LYS A 103 11.75 -1.44 3.23
N VAL A 104 11.00 -0.80 2.34
CA VAL A 104 10.53 -1.36 1.08
C VAL A 104 11.14 -0.55 -0.07
N ASP A 105 11.80 -1.26 -1.00
CA ASP A 105 12.29 -0.71 -2.25
C ASP A 105 11.32 -1.08 -3.38
N MET A 106 10.75 -0.08 -4.05
CA MET A 106 9.86 -0.25 -5.19
C MET A 106 10.65 -0.75 -6.42
N PRO A 107 10.09 -1.67 -7.22
CA PRO A 107 10.77 -2.30 -8.37
C PRO A 107 11.21 -1.30 -9.45
#